data_AF-A0A5J4PCW0-F1
#
_entry.id   AF-A0A5J4PCW0-F1
#
_cell.length_a   1.000
_cell.length_b   1.000
_cell.length_c   1.000
_cell.angle_alpha   90.00
_cell.angle_beta   90.00
_cell.angle_gamma   90.00
#
_symmetry.space_group_name_H-M   'P 1'
#
loop_
_entity.id
_entity.type
_entity.pdbx_description
1 polymer ?
#
loop_
_entity_poly.entity_id
_entity_poly.type
_entity_poly.pdbx_seq_one_letter_code
_entity_poly.pdbx_strand_id
1 'polypeptide(L)'
;AGFNPNDIIFDPNVLAIATGMEEHNNYAVDFIKATGWIKQNLSGAHVSGGVSNLSFSFRGNNYIREAMHAVFLYHAIKQGMDMGIMNPATSVLYTDIPTDVLEKIEDVVLNRRPDAAERLIELSEQLKSSSTDTATQPAKQDVWRKGTLQERLQYALVKGIGDYLEEDIAEALSKYDKAVDIIEGPLMTGMNRVGELFGEGKMFLPQVVKTARTMKKAVAILQPVIESEKQEGVSSAGRILLAT
;
A
#
# COMPACT_ATOMS: atom_id res chain seq x y z
N ALA A 1 -39.66 -7.44 17.91
CA ALA A 1 -40.05 -6.79 16.64
C ALA A 1 -40.15 -7.88 15.57
N GLY A 2 -41.30 -8.02 14.90
CA GLY A 2 -41.56 -9.10 13.94
C GLY A 2 -41.00 -8.82 12.54
N PHE A 3 -39.72 -8.48 12.44
CA PHE A 3 -39.06 -8.32 11.14
C PHE A 3 -38.81 -9.69 10.50
N ASN A 4 -39.08 -9.80 9.20
CA ASN A 4 -38.70 -10.98 8.44
C ASN A 4 -37.17 -11.02 8.33
N PRO A 5 -36.50 -12.10 8.78
CA PRO A 5 -35.05 -12.20 8.72
C PRO A 5 -34.47 -12.03 7.31
N ASN A 6 -35.23 -12.38 6.27
CA ASN A 6 -34.83 -12.23 4.86
C ASN A 6 -34.75 -10.77 4.40
N ASP A 7 -35.33 -9.83 5.16
CA ASP A 7 -35.26 -8.40 4.86
C ASP A 7 -34.01 -7.75 5.48
N ILE A 8 -33.19 -8.51 6.22
CA ILE A 8 -31.99 -8.02 6.89
C ILE A 8 -30.76 -8.32 6.03
N ILE A 9 -30.06 -7.25 5.64
CA ILE A 9 -28.80 -7.33 4.91
C ILE A 9 -27.69 -6.76 5.79
N PHE A 10 -26.69 -7.57 6.07
CA PHE A 10 -25.47 -7.13 6.75
C PHE A 10 -24.41 -6.73 5.72
N ASP A 11 -23.76 -5.59 5.94
CA ASP A 11 -22.49 -5.25 5.29
C ASP A 11 -21.40 -5.22 6.38
N PRO A 12 -20.58 -6.29 6.50
CA PRO A 12 -19.48 -6.34 7.45
C PRO A 12 -18.31 -5.38 7.16
N ASN A 13 -18.46 -4.51 6.16
CA ASN A 13 -17.46 -3.60 5.61
C ASN A 13 -16.27 -4.31 4.94
N VAL A 14 -16.25 -4.28 3.62
CA VAL A 14 -15.04 -4.65 2.85
C VAL A 14 -14.03 -3.50 2.93
N LEU A 15 -12.90 -3.74 3.59
CA LEU A 15 -11.81 -2.79 3.74
C LEU A 15 -10.63 -3.10 2.81
N ALA A 16 -9.79 -2.09 2.55
CA ALA A 16 -8.64 -2.23 1.69
C ALA A 16 -7.56 -3.11 2.32
N ILE A 17 -7.02 -4.06 1.55
CA ILE A 17 -5.91 -4.92 1.96
C ILE A 17 -4.63 -4.59 1.21
N ALA A 18 -3.53 -5.22 1.63
CA ALA A 18 -2.18 -4.99 1.08
C ALA A 18 -1.73 -3.53 1.12
N THR A 19 -2.31 -2.70 2.00
CA THR A 19 -2.02 -1.25 2.09
C THR A 19 -0.59 -0.91 2.53
N GLY A 20 0.18 -1.90 3.01
CA GLY A 20 1.49 -1.72 3.63
C GLY A 20 1.46 -1.55 5.16
N MET A 21 0.26 -1.51 5.75
CA MET A 21 0.02 -1.52 7.20
C MET A 21 -0.38 -2.94 7.65
N GLU A 22 0.28 -3.45 8.68
CA GLU A 22 0.12 -4.83 9.15
C GLU A 22 -1.30 -5.08 9.67
N GLU A 23 -1.88 -4.07 10.31
CA GLU A 23 -3.24 -4.09 10.85
C GLU A 23 -4.30 -4.30 9.76
N HIS A 24 -3.99 -3.96 8.51
CA HIS A 24 -4.91 -4.08 7.38
C HIS A 24 -4.82 -5.43 6.66
N ASN A 25 -3.80 -6.24 6.95
CA ASN A 25 -3.55 -7.49 6.22
C ASN A 25 -4.68 -8.50 6.38
N ASN A 26 -5.34 -8.50 7.54
CA ASN A 26 -6.33 -9.51 7.89
C ASN A 26 -7.78 -9.13 7.52
N TYR A 27 -8.03 -7.91 7.03
CA TYR A 27 -9.40 -7.41 6.82
C TYR A 27 -10.25 -8.29 5.88
N ALA A 28 -9.66 -8.84 4.82
CA ALA A 28 -10.38 -9.72 3.90
C ALA A 28 -10.75 -11.05 4.57
N VAL A 29 -9.85 -11.63 5.35
CA VAL A 29 -10.09 -12.85 6.13
C VAL A 29 -11.20 -12.62 7.15
N ASP A 30 -11.18 -11.48 7.84
CA ASP A 30 -12.18 -11.12 8.83
C ASP A 30 -13.56 -10.95 8.20
N PHE A 31 -13.67 -10.31 7.03
CA PHE A 31 -14.92 -10.24 6.29
C PHE A 31 -15.45 -11.64 5.91
N ILE A 32 -14.59 -12.51 5.39
CA ILE A 32 -14.96 -13.88 4.99
C ILE A 32 -15.44 -14.69 6.20
N LYS A 33 -14.76 -14.59 7.34
CA LYS A 33 -15.16 -15.24 8.59
C LYS A 33 -16.46 -14.67 9.15
N ALA A 34 -16.61 -13.34 9.14
CA ALA A 34 -17.83 -12.67 9.58
C ALA A 34 -19.03 -13.08 8.73
N THR A 35 -18.85 -13.20 7.42
CA THR A 35 -19.87 -13.75 6.50
C THR A 35 -20.31 -15.14 6.96
N GLY A 36 -19.37 -16.07 7.13
CA GLY A 36 -19.69 -17.44 7.58
C GLY A 36 -20.38 -17.46 8.94
N TRP A 37 -19.94 -16.62 9.88
CA TRP A 37 -20.59 -16.48 11.18
C TRP A 37 -22.03 -15.96 11.07
N ILE A 38 -22.28 -14.92 10.27
CA ILE A 38 -23.61 -14.36 10.05
C ILE A 38 -24.55 -15.43 9.47
N LYS A 39 -24.11 -16.15 8.43
CA LYS A 39 -24.94 -17.18 7.79
C LYS A 39 -25.24 -18.36 8.72
N GLN A 40 -24.32 -18.71 9.63
CA GLN A 40 -24.52 -19.78 10.62
C GLN A 40 -25.44 -19.38 11.77
N ASN A 41 -25.37 -18.12 12.23
CA ASN A 41 -26.05 -17.69 13.46
C ASN A 41 -27.35 -16.92 13.21
N LEU A 42 -27.50 -16.29 12.03
CA LEU A 42 -28.63 -15.43 11.67
C LEU A 42 -29.33 -15.97 10.43
N SER A 43 -30.08 -17.05 10.63
CA SER A 43 -30.84 -17.71 9.55
C SER A 43 -31.77 -16.73 8.83
N GLY A 44 -31.67 -16.71 7.50
CA GLY A 44 -32.45 -15.82 6.62
C GLY A 44 -31.75 -14.50 6.29
N ALA A 45 -30.81 -14.03 7.13
CA ALA A 45 -30.09 -12.80 6.83
C ALA A 45 -29.18 -12.94 5.60
N HIS A 46 -29.05 -11.84 4.85
CA HIS A 46 -28.16 -11.75 3.69
C HIS A 46 -26.89 -10.97 4.01
N VAL A 47 -25.84 -11.20 3.23
CA VAL A 47 -24.56 -10.48 3.35
C VAL A 47 -24.22 -9.79 2.03
N SER A 48 -23.96 -8.49 2.12
CA SER A 48 -23.48 -7.64 1.04
C SER A 48 -22.05 -7.18 1.32
N GLY A 49 -21.32 -6.77 0.28
CA GLY A 49 -20.00 -6.15 0.46
C GLY A 49 -19.56 -5.31 -0.72
N GLY A 50 -18.97 -4.15 -0.42
CA GLY A 50 -18.29 -3.26 -1.35
C GLY A 50 -16.96 -3.80 -1.89
N VAL A 51 -17.01 -4.82 -2.77
CA VAL A 51 -15.81 -5.55 -3.28
C VAL A 51 -14.75 -4.61 -3.86
N SER A 52 -15.16 -3.50 -4.48
CA SER A 52 -14.23 -2.52 -5.06
C SER A 52 -13.23 -1.94 -4.05
N ASN A 53 -13.64 -1.79 -2.78
CA ASN A 53 -12.82 -1.24 -1.70
C ASN A 53 -11.63 -2.13 -1.34
N LEU A 54 -11.80 -3.45 -1.44
CA LEU A 54 -10.76 -4.46 -1.17
C LEU A 54 -9.45 -4.12 -1.89
N SER A 55 -9.60 -3.74 -3.15
CA SER A 55 -8.52 -3.53 -4.12
C SER A 55 -8.03 -2.08 -4.19
N PHE A 56 -8.48 -1.19 -3.29
CA PHE A 56 -8.20 0.24 -3.37
C PHE A 56 -6.69 0.53 -3.45
N SER A 57 -5.88 -0.29 -2.76
CA SER A 57 -4.43 -0.21 -2.76
C SER A 57 -3.79 -0.25 -4.16
N PHE A 58 -4.42 -0.94 -5.10
CA PHE A 58 -3.91 -1.15 -6.47
C PHE A 58 -4.63 -0.31 -7.52
N ARG A 59 -5.19 0.84 -7.12
CA ARG A 59 -5.79 1.80 -8.07
C ARG A 59 -4.82 2.10 -9.23
N GLY A 60 -5.33 2.05 -10.45
CA GLY A 60 -4.52 2.20 -11.67
C GLY A 60 -4.01 0.88 -12.26
N ASN A 61 -4.17 -0.25 -11.56
CA ASN A 61 -3.90 -1.59 -12.11
C ASN A 61 -5.20 -2.42 -12.15
N ASN A 62 -5.97 -2.26 -13.21
CA ASN A 62 -7.28 -2.92 -13.31
C ASN A 62 -7.16 -4.45 -13.27
N TYR A 63 -6.19 -5.04 -13.96
CA TYR A 63 -6.02 -6.50 -13.97
C TYR A 63 -5.83 -7.08 -12.55
N ILE A 64 -4.90 -6.52 -11.76
CA ILE A 64 -4.68 -6.99 -10.38
C ILE A 64 -5.92 -6.76 -9.52
N ARG A 65 -6.59 -5.62 -9.66
CA ARG A 65 -7.81 -5.34 -8.89
C ARG A 65 -8.92 -6.35 -9.18
N GLU A 66 -9.17 -6.63 -10.46
CA GLU A 66 -10.20 -7.56 -10.89
C GLU A 66 -9.87 -9.00 -10.46
N ALA A 67 -8.60 -9.40 -10.58
CA ALA A 67 -8.14 -10.70 -10.09
C ALA A 67 -8.30 -10.82 -8.56
N MET A 68 -8.00 -9.76 -7.79
CA MET A 68 -8.29 -9.72 -6.35
C MET A 68 -9.78 -9.86 -6.05
N HIS A 69 -10.66 -9.21 -6.81
CA HIS A 69 -12.11 -9.33 -6.65
C HIS A 69 -12.57 -10.77 -6.89
N ALA A 70 -12.08 -11.41 -7.94
CA ALA A 70 -12.41 -12.79 -8.28
C ALA A 70 -12.02 -13.78 -7.17
N VAL A 71 -10.80 -13.65 -6.62
CA VAL A 71 -10.32 -14.48 -5.51
C VAL A 71 -11.14 -14.24 -4.25
N PHE A 72 -11.36 -12.98 -3.88
CA PHE A 72 -12.16 -12.67 -2.70
C PHE A 72 -13.60 -13.21 -2.80
N LEU A 73 -14.26 -12.98 -3.92
CA LEU A 73 -15.62 -13.47 -4.16
C LEU A 73 -15.67 -15.00 -4.15
N TYR A 74 -14.69 -15.69 -4.73
CA TYR A 74 -14.60 -17.14 -4.68
C TYR A 74 -14.65 -17.69 -3.25
N HIS A 75 -13.94 -17.05 -2.31
CA HIS A 75 -13.93 -17.47 -0.91
C HIS A 75 -15.14 -16.96 -0.12
N ALA A 76 -15.58 -15.72 -0.33
CA ALA A 76 -16.70 -15.13 0.38
C ALA A 76 -18.04 -15.80 0.01
N ILE A 77 -18.26 -16.12 -1.27
CA ILE A 77 -19.46 -16.84 -1.75
C ILE A 77 -19.51 -18.24 -1.13
N LYS A 78 -18.37 -18.94 -0.99
CA LYS A 78 -18.32 -20.24 -0.28
C LYS A 78 -18.73 -20.14 1.19
N GLN A 79 -18.55 -18.98 1.83
CA GLN A 79 -19.05 -18.70 3.18
C GLN A 79 -20.49 -18.17 3.21
N GLY A 80 -21.13 -18.02 2.04
CA GLY A 80 -22.52 -17.64 1.89
C GLY A 80 -22.75 -16.13 1.71
N MET A 81 -21.77 -15.39 1.19
CA MET A 81 -21.99 -14.01 0.72
C MET A 81 -23.01 -13.99 -0.43
N ASP A 82 -24.00 -13.09 -0.34
CA ASP A 82 -25.14 -13.05 -1.27
C ASP A 82 -24.95 -12.00 -2.39
N MET A 83 -24.34 -10.84 -2.07
CA MET A 83 -24.29 -9.69 -2.97
C MET A 83 -22.92 -9.00 -2.98
N GLY A 84 -22.36 -8.74 -4.17
CA GLY A 84 -21.12 -7.98 -4.33
C GLY A 84 -21.35 -6.67 -5.08
N ILE A 85 -20.93 -5.54 -4.50
CA ILE A 85 -20.99 -4.23 -5.15
C ILE A 85 -19.66 -3.97 -5.88
N MET A 86 -19.69 -4.17 -7.20
CA MET A 86 -18.54 -4.03 -8.09
C MET A 86 -18.95 -3.55 -9.48
N ASN A 87 -17.96 -3.22 -10.31
CA ASN A 87 -18.21 -2.87 -11.71
C ASN A 87 -18.63 -4.13 -12.50
N PRO A 88 -19.83 -4.20 -13.10
CA PRO A 88 -20.27 -5.39 -13.83
C PRO A 88 -19.49 -5.65 -15.13
N ALA A 89 -18.74 -4.65 -15.63
CA ALA A 89 -17.92 -4.81 -16.84
C ALA A 89 -16.57 -5.50 -16.59
N THR A 90 -16.17 -5.71 -15.33
CA THR A 90 -14.91 -6.39 -14.99
C THR A 90 -15.10 -7.91 -15.02
N SER A 91 -14.18 -8.62 -15.69
CA SER A 91 -14.47 -9.97 -16.23
C SER A 91 -13.44 -11.04 -15.90
N VAL A 92 -12.49 -10.78 -15.00
CA VAL A 92 -11.53 -11.81 -14.60
C VAL A 92 -12.26 -12.93 -13.83
N LEU A 93 -12.30 -14.13 -14.42
CA LEU A 93 -12.79 -15.32 -13.73
C LEU A 93 -11.67 -15.93 -12.89
N TYR A 94 -12.01 -16.50 -11.73
CA TYR A 94 -11.04 -17.14 -10.84
C TYR A 94 -10.21 -18.23 -11.56
N THR A 95 -10.84 -18.99 -12.47
CA THR A 95 -10.20 -20.07 -13.24
C THR A 95 -9.22 -19.58 -14.31
N ASP A 96 -9.35 -18.33 -14.72
CA ASP A 96 -8.58 -17.75 -15.82
C ASP A 96 -7.32 -17.02 -15.31
N ILE A 97 -7.17 -16.92 -13.99
CA ILE A 97 -5.99 -16.33 -13.36
C ILE A 97 -4.82 -17.34 -13.47
N PRO A 98 -3.67 -16.95 -14.05
CA PRO A 98 -2.48 -17.80 -14.08
C PRO A 98 -2.07 -18.23 -12.67
N THR A 99 -1.63 -19.49 -12.50
CA THR A 99 -1.39 -20.09 -11.18
C THR A 99 -0.40 -19.29 -10.32
N ASP A 100 0.64 -18.74 -10.93
CA ASP A 100 1.67 -17.93 -10.26
C ASP A 100 1.15 -16.56 -9.79
N VAL A 101 0.16 -16.00 -10.49
CA VAL A 101 -0.56 -14.78 -10.11
C VAL A 101 -1.59 -15.09 -9.03
N LEU A 102 -2.35 -16.18 -9.22
CA LEU A 102 -3.38 -16.64 -8.29
C LEU A 102 -2.79 -16.87 -6.89
N GLU A 103 -1.66 -17.57 -6.79
CA GLU A 103 -0.98 -17.83 -5.52
C GLU A 103 -0.68 -16.52 -4.76
N LYS A 104 -0.11 -15.52 -5.43
CA LYS A 104 0.24 -14.24 -4.80
C LYS A 104 -0.98 -13.43 -4.38
N ILE A 105 -2.07 -13.51 -5.15
CA ILE A 105 -3.33 -12.86 -4.81
C ILE A 105 -4.01 -13.57 -3.64
N GLU A 106 -4.02 -14.91 -3.62
CA GLU A 106 -4.55 -15.68 -2.49
C GLU A 106 -3.75 -15.44 -1.22
N ASP A 107 -2.42 -15.36 -1.31
CA ASP A 107 -1.56 -15.02 -0.18
C ASP A 107 -1.96 -13.70 0.48
N VAL A 108 -2.33 -12.70 -0.34
CA VAL A 108 -2.80 -11.39 0.12
C VAL A 108 -4.24 -11.45 0.64
N VAL A 109 -5.18 -12.03 -0.11
CA VAL A 109 -6.61 -12.07 0.26
C VAL A 109 -6.85 -12.92 1.50
N LEU A 110 -6.09 -14.01 1.67
CA LEU A 110 -6.24 -14.94 2.78
C LEU A 110 -5.20 -14.73 3.88
N ASN A 111 -4.35 -13.69 3.76
CA ASN A 111 -3.32 -13.35 4.72
C ASN A 111 -2.46 -14.58 5.12
N ARG A 112 -1.98 -15.35 4.13
CA ARG A 112 -1.28 -16.63 4.36
C ARG A 112 0.16 -16.44 4.83
N ARG A 113 0.74 -15.27 4.56
CA ARG A 113 2.15 -14.97 4.80
C ARG A 113 2.40 -13.47 5.01
N PRO A 114 3.41 -13.10 5.81
CA PRO A 114 3.68 -11.70 6.16
C PRO A 114 4.18 -10.84 4.98
N ASP A 115 4.89 -11.43 4.01
CA ASP A 115 5.44 -10.76 2.82
C ASP A 115 4.50 -10.78 1.60
N ALA A 116 3.23 -11.16 1.78
CA ALA A 116 2.27 -11.30 0.68
C ALA A 116 2.08 -10.00 -0.12
N ALA A 117 1.93 -8.88 0.58
CA ALA A 117 1.73 -7.58 -0.06
C ALA A 117 2.94 -7.16 -0.91
N GLU A 118 4.16 -7.39 -0.41
CA GLU A 118 5.41 -7.08 -1.12
C GLU A 118 5.54 -7.89 -2.40
N ARG A 119 5.28 -9.20 -2.32
CA ARG A 119 5.29 -10.10 -3.49
C ARG A 119 4.26 -9.68 -4.55
N LEU A 120 3.07 -9.25 -4.14
CA LEU A 120 2.04 -8.80 -5.08
C LEU A 120 2.42 -7.47 -5.74
N ILE A 121 3.06 -6.56 -5.01
CA ILE A 121 3.60 -5.30 -5.58
C ILE A 121 4.65 -5.62 -6.64
N GLU A 122 5.62 -6.49 -6.34
CA GLU A 122 6.66 -6.89 -7.29
C GLU A 122 6.07 -7.50 -8.56
N LEU A 123 5.09 -8.40 -8.42
CA LEU A 123 4.36 -8.96 -9.57
C LEU A 123 3.67 -7.85 -10.37
N SER A 124 3.00 -6.91 -9.71
CA SER A 124 2.29 -5.82 -10.37
C SER A 124 3.22 -4.92 -11.19
N GLU A 125 4.46 -4.74 -10.74
CA GLU A 125 5.50 -4.02 -11.47
C GLU A 125 5.99 -4.82 -12.69
N GLN A 126 6.20 -6.13 -12.55
CA GLN A 126 6.58 -7.02 -13.65
C GLN A 126 5.52 -7.08 -14.76
N LEU A 127 4.24 -7.11 -14.39
CA LEU A 127 3.14 -7.11 -15.36
C LEU A 127 3.03 -5.77 -16.10
N LYS A 128 3.26 -4.65 -15.41
CA LYS A 128 3.34 -3.32 -16.04
C LYS A 128 4.50 -3.23 -17.04
N SER A 129 5.68 -3.73 -16.68
CA SER A 129 6.86 -3.70 -17.55
C SER A 129 6.76 -4.65 -18.74
N SER A 130 5.93 -5.70 -18.65
CA SER A 130 5.65 -6.62 -19.76
C SER A 130 4.64 -6.06 -20.76
N SER A 131 3.80 -5.11 -20.32
CA SER A 131 2.75 -4.46 -21.15
C SER A 131 3.26 -3.24 -21.93
N THR A 132 4.47 -2.78 -21.64
CA THR A 132 5.20 -1.76 -22.38
C THR A 132 6.43 -2.45 -22.96
N ASP A 133 6.66 -2.38 -24.28
CA ASP A 133 7.85 -2.94 -24.96
C ASP A 133 9.16 -2.29 -24.48
N THR A 134 9.52 -2.55 -23.22
CA THR A 134 10.77 -2.17 -22.59
C THR A 134 11.18 -3.34 -21.72
N ALA A 135 11.68 -4.37 -22.40
CA ALA A 135 12.50 -5.40 -21.77
C ALA A 135 13.57 -4.72 -20.92
N THR A 136 13.40 -4.74 -19.60
CA THR A 136 14.45 -4.32 -18.67
C THR A 136 14.72 -5.43 -17.69
N GLN A 137 15.67 -6.25 -18.14
CA GLN A 137 16.71 -7.00 -17.45
C GLN A 137 16.61 -7.19 -15.92
N PRO A 138 16.92 -8.42 -15.44
CA PRO A 138 17.19 -8.67 -14.04
C PRO A 138 18.54 -8.04 -13.62
N ALA A 139 18.66 -7.64 -12.36
CA ALA A 139 19.85 -7.09 -11.68
C ALA A 139 20.20 -5.59 -11.95
N LYS A 140 19.50 -4.67 -11.29
CA LYS A 140 19.85 -3.24 -11.14
C LYS A 140 20.07 -2.84 -9.66
N GLN A 141 20.62 -3.71 -8.83
CA GLN A 141 20.64 -3.44 -7.39
C GLN A 141 21.50 -2.20 -7.02
N ASP A 142 22.51 -1.83 -7.82
CA ASP A 142 23.45 -0.74 -7.47
C ASP A 142 23.68 0.37 -8.52
N VAL A 143 23.00 0.35 -9.68
CA VAL A 143 23.27 1.39 -10.71
C VAL A 143 22.88 2.79 -10.22
N TRP A 144 21.80 2.89 -9.44
CA TRP A 144 21.32 4.13 -8.85
C TRP A 144 22.30 4.72 -7.82
N ARG A 145 23.15 3.88 -7.19
CA ARG A 145 24.18 4.33 -6.25
C ARG A 145 25.29 5.16 -6.90
N LYS A 146 25.44 5.08 -8.22
CA LYS A 146 26.41 5.90 -8.98
C LYS A 146 25.94 7.33 -9.24
N GLY A 147 24.68 7.65 -8.91
CA GLY A 147 24.13 8.99 -9.03
C GLY A 147 24.67 9.96 -7.98
N THR A 148 24.29 11.22 -8.13
CA THR A 148 24.53 12.26 -7.13
C THR A 148 23.80 11.95 -5.82
N LEU A 149 24.27 12.53 -4.71
CA LEU A 149 23.63 12.37 -3.40
C LEU A 149 22.12 12.67 -3.43
N GLN A 150 21.72 13.74 -4.11
CA GLN A 150 20.31 14.13 -4.26
C GLN A 150 19.51 13.04 -5.00
N GLU A 151 20.03 12.53 -6.11
CA GLU A 151 19.40 11.45 -6.87
C GLU A 151 19.30 10.16 -6.05
N ARG A 152 20.31 9.85 -5.23
CA ARG A 152 20.30 8.67 -4.34
C ARG A 152 19.23 8.78 -3.26
N LEU A 153 19.16 9.91 -2.55
CA LEU A 153 18.14 10.17 -1.54
C LEU A 153 16.73 10.17 -2.15
N GLN A 154 16.56 10.79 -3.32
CA GLN A 154 15.29 10.78 -4.04
C GLN A 154 14.89 9.36 -4.46
N TYR A 155 15.82 8.59 -5.03
CA TYR A 155 15.58 7.22 -5.44
C TYR A 155 15.22 6.32 -4.24
N ALA A 156 15.97 6.43 -3.14
CA ALA A 156 15.73 5.68 -1.91
C ALA A 156 14.33 5.95 -1.36
N LEU A 157 13.89 7.22 -1.36
CA LEU A 157 12.52 7.56 -0.98
C LEU A 157 11.49 6.97 -1.93
N VAL A 158 11.58 7.26 -3.23
CA VAL A 158 10.60 6.82 -4.25
C VAL A 158 10.45 5.30 -4.27
N LYS A 159 11.53 4.56 -4.00
CA LYS A 159 11.53 3.08 -3.93
C LYS A 159 11.28 2.52 -2.53
N GLY A 160 11.21 3.37 -1.51
CA GLY A 160 11.03 2.96 -0.12
C GLY A 160 12.19 2.09 0.39
N ILE A 161 13.43 2.38 0.01
CA ILE A 161 14.65 1.66 0.39
C ILE A 161 15.27 2.35 1.62
N GLY A 162 15.50 1.59 2.69
CA GLY A 162 16.08 2.12 3.94
C GLY A 162 17.57 1.86 4.12
N ASP A 163 18.17 0.97 3.32
CA ASP A 163 19.45 0.33 3.65
C ASP A 163 20.65 1.30 3.66
N TYR A 164 20.67 2.29 2.75
CA TYR A 164 21.75 3.26 2.61
C TYR A 164 21.40 4.64 3.18
N LEU A 165 20.26 4.75 3.87
CA LEU A 165 19.71 6.04 4.26
C LEU A 165 20.58 6.75 5.30
N GLU A 166 21.18 6.00 6.22
CA GLU A 166 22.11 6.53 7.22
C GLU A 166 23.39 7.09 6.57
N GLU A 167 23.98 6.35 5.62
CA GLU A 167 25.18 6.75 4.88
C GLU A 167 24.93 8.02 4.04
N ASP A 168 23.83 8.02 3.28
CA ASP A 168 23.50 9.14 2.41
C ASP A 168 23.13 10.39 3.23
N ILE A 169 22.43 10.24 4.37
CA ILE A 169 22.13 11.37 5.26
C ILE A 169 23.40 11.90 5.92
N ALA A 170 24.34 11.04 6.33
CA ALA A 170 25.63 11.48 6.87
C ALA A 170 26.43 12.28 5.83
N GLU A 171 26.46 11.84 4.57
CA GLU A 171 27.06 12.62 3.48
C GLU A 171 26.32 13.95 3.27
N ALA A 172 24.99 13.97 3.35
CA ALA A 172 24.19 15.18 3.23
C ALA A 172 24.48 16.18 4.35
N LEU A 173 24.60 15.73 5.60
CA LEU A 173 24.94 16.59 6.74
C LEU A 173 26.31 17.28 6.58
N SER A 174 27.22 16.72 5.78
CA SER A 174 28.50 17.36 5.46
C SER A 174 28.43 18.42 4.34
N LYS A 175 27.34 18.43 3.57
CA LYS A 175 27.18 19.29 2.37
C LYS A 175 26.12 20.38 2.53
N TYR A 176 25.16 20.19 3.41
CA TYR A 176 24.09 21.12 3.69
C TYR A 176 24.37 21.86 5.00
N ASP A 177 24.05 23.16 5.03
CA ASP A 177 24.33 24.02 6.20
C ASP A 177 23.44 23.69 7.40
N LYS A 178 22.20 23.23 7.16
CA LYS A 178 21.26 22.81 8.20
C LYS A 178 20.66 21.46 7.89
N ALA A 179 20.45 20.66 8.92
CA ALA A 179 19.75 19.37 8.80
C ALA A 179 18.32 19.51 8.23
N VAL A 180 17.65 20.64 8.48
CA VAL A 180 16.32 20.95 7.93
C VAL A 180 16.34 21.08 6.40
N ASP A 181 17.42 21.59 5.82
CA ASP A 181 17.53 21.80 4.36
C ASP A 181 17.56 20.46 3.59
N ILE A 182 18.01 19.38 4.25
CA ILE A 182 17.98 18.02 3.71
C ILE A 182 16.53 17.52 3.63
N ILE A 183 15.71 17.86 4.63
CA ILE A 183 14.27 17.56 4.64
C ILE A 183 13.58 18.35 3.52
N GLU A 184 13.72 19.67 3.54
CA GLU A 184 13.01 20.58 2.61
C GLU A 184 13.50 20.46 1.16
N GLY A 185 14.75 20.04 0.94
CA GLY A 185 15.34 19.85 -0.38
C GLY A 185 15.12 18.45 -0.95
N PRO A 186 16.14 17.56 -0.89
CA PRO A 186 16.11 16.28 -1.59
C PRO A 186 14.99 15.34 -1.11
N LEU A 187 14.69 15.31 0.19
CA LEU A 187 13.67 14.41 0.72
C LEU A 187 12.25 14.84 0.30
N MET A 188 11.91 16.12 0.45
CA MET A 188 10.62 16.66 -0.01
C MET A 188 10.46 16.58 -1.54
N THR A 189 11.54 16.75 -2.31
CA THR A 189 11.51 16.52 -3.76
C THR A 189 11.14 15.08 -4.11
N GLY A 190 11.65 14.11 -3.35
CA GLY A 190 11.23 12.70 -3.45
C GLY A 190 9.75 12.50 -3.12
N MET A 191 9.26 13.12 -2.04
CA MET A 191 7.85 13.02 -1.65
C MET A 191 6.88 13.67 -2.65
N ASN A 192 7.25 14.80 -3.25
CA ASN A 192 6.46 15.43 -4.31
C ASN A 192 6.33 14.49 -5.51
N ARG A 193 7.43 13.84 -5.90
CA ARG A 193 7.43 12.87 -7.00
C ARG A 193 6.55 11.65 -6.70
N VAL A 194 6.54 11.17 -5.47
CA VAL A 194 5.66 10.10 -4.99
C VAL A 194 4.19 10.52 -5.13
N GLY A 195 3.86 11.75 -4.73
CA GLY A 195 2.52 12.32 -4.87
C GLY A 195 2.05 12.39 -6.33
N GLU A 196 2.90 12.87 -7.24
CA GLU A 196 2.63 12.89 -8.68
C GLU A 196 2.38 11.48 -9.23
N LEU A 197 3.27 10.54 -8.94
CA LEU A 197 3.15 9.17 -9.45
C LEU A 197 1.90 8.46 -8.92
N PHE A 198 1.52 8.72 -7.66
CA PHE A 198 0.28 8.20 -7.09
C PHE A 198 -0.96 8.84 -7.72
N GLY A 199 -0.94 10.17 -7.92
CA GLY A 199 -2.01 10.91 -8.60
C GLY A 199 -2.24 10.46 -10.04
N GLU A 200 -1.16 10.11 -10.76
CA GLU A 200 -1.20 9.55 -12.12
C GLU A 200 -1.57 8.05 -12.17
N GLY A 201 -1.73 7.37 -11.02
CA GLY A 201 -1.96 5.92 -10.96
C GLY A 201 -0.75 5.06 -11.37
N LYS A 202 0.43 5.66 -11.49
CA LYS A 202 1.69 4.97 -11.79
C LYS A 202 2.28 4.30 -10.54
N MET A 203 2.05 4.88 -9.37
CA MET A 203 2.41 4.34 -8.05
C MET A 203 1.15 3.93 -7.27
N PHE A 204 1.26 2.87 -6.48
CA PHE A 204 0.18 2.27 -5.71
C PHE A 204 0.26 2.66 -4.23
N LEU A 205 -0.88 2.62 -3.51
CA LEU A 205 -0.92 2.96 -2.08
C LEU A 205 0.14 2.23 -1.24
N PRO A 206 0.43 0.94 -1.47
CA PRO A 206 1.43 0.23 -0.66
C PRO A 206 2.85 0.76 -0.87
N GLN A 207 3.15 1.21 -2.09
CA GLN A 207 4.42 1.87 -2.42
C GLN A 207 4.49 3.25 -1.75
N VAL A 208 3.38 3.99 -1.70
CA VAL A 208 3.29 5.28 -0.98
C VAL A 208 3.52 5.08 0.51
N VAL A 209 2.89 4.08 1.13
CA VAL A 209 3.10 3.76 2.55
C VAL A 209 4.55 3.33 2.81
N LYS A 210 5.15 2.53 1.91
CA LYS A 210 6.58 2.17 1.99
C LYS A 210 7.48 3.41 1.94
N THR A 211 7.20 4.34 1.03
CA THR A 211 7.91 5.63 0.91
C THR A 211 7.76 6.46 2.18
N ALA A 212 6.55 6.56 2.75
CA ALA A 212 6.30 7.28 3.99
C ALA A 212 7.09 6.69 5.17
N ARG A 213 7.23 5.36 5.24
CA ARG A 213 8.08 4.70 6.24
C ARG A 213 9.55 5.06 6.07
N THR A 214 10.08 5.10 4.84
CA THR A 214 11.45 5.54 4.57
C THR A 214 11.65 7.01 4.92
N MET A 215 10.70 7.89 4.59
CA MET A 215 10.72 9.30 4.99
C MET A 215 10.76 9.45 6.51
N LYS A 216 9.91 8.70 7.23
CA LYS A 216 9.91 8.70 8.71
C LYS A 216 11.28 8.27 9.28
N LYS A 217 11.91 7.25 8.69
CA LYS A 217 13.28 6.84 9.08
C LYS A 217 14.30 7.94 8.83
N ALA A 218 14.25 8.61 7.66
CA ALA A 218 15.15 9.71 7.33
C ALA A 218 15.04 10.86 8.35
N VAL A 219 13.81 11.26 8.67
CA VAL A 219 13.55 12.31 9.66
C VAL A 219 14.04 11.89 11.04
N ALA A 220 13.84 10.63 11.44
CA ALA A 220 14.34 10.13 12.71
C ALA A 220 15.87 10.18 12.82
N ILE A 221 16.60 9.97 11.72
CA ILE A 221 18.07 10.10 11.66
C ILE A 221 18.49 11.58 11.81
N LEU A 222 17.76 12.50 11.16
CA LEU A 222 18.07 13.94 11.19
C LEU A 222 17.67 14.64 12.49
N GLN A 223 16.68 14.10 13.21
CA GLN A 223 16.08 14.75 14.37
C GLN A 223 17.07 15.12 15.49
N PRO A 224 18.02 14.25 15.91
CA PRO A 224 19.02 14.63 16.91
C PRO A 224 19.88 15.83 16.50
N VAL A 225 20.20 15.96 15.21
CA VAL A 225 21.00 17.06 14.67
C VAL A 225 20.19 18.36 14.62
N ILE A 226 18.92 18.29 14.20
CA ILE A 226 18.00 19.44 14.21
C ILE A 226 17.82 19.97 15.64
N GLU A 227 17.77 19.09 16.64
CA GLU A 227 17.65 19.48 18.04
C GLU A 227 18.94 20.13 18.57
N SER A 228 20.13 19.68 18.15
CA SER A 228 21.39 20.34 18.53
C SER A 228 21.56 21.70 17.85
N GLU A 229 21.21 21.84 16.57
CA GLU A 229 21.22 23.13 15.85
C GLU A 229 20.26 24.16 16.49
N LYS A 230 19.11 23.73 17.01
CA LYS A 230 18.16 24.61 17.70
C LYS A 230 18.67 25.17 19.04
N GLN A 231 19.62 24.51 19.69
CA GLN A 231 20.18 25.01 20.96
C GLN A 231 21.12 26.21 20.77
N GLU A 232 21.70 26.39 19.58
CA GLU A 232 22.57 27.53 19.26
C GLU A 232 21.80 28.82 18.88
N GLY A 233 20.48 28.72 18.63
CA GLY A 233 19.63 29.85 18.28
C GLY A 233 18.23 29.71 18.89
N VAL A 234 18.07 30.13 20.15
CA VAL A 234 16.79 30.06 20.86
C VAL A 234 15.76 30.99 20.20
N SER A 235 14.93 30.43 19.33
CA SER A 235 13.57 30.93 19.08
C SER A 235 12.61 29.79 19.39
N SER A 236 11.71 30.00 20.34
CA SER A 236 10.72 28.99 20.71
C SER A 236 9.82 28.72 19.50
N ALA A 237 9.76 27.47 19.06
CA ALA A 237 8.80 27.07 18.03
C ALA A 237 7.38 27.37 18.55
N GLY A 238 6.60 28.13 17.77
CA GLY A 238 5.23 28.47 18.11
C GLY A 238 4.37 27.22 18.33
N ARG A 239 3.42 27.29 19.26
CA ARG A 239 2.49 26.18 19.55
C ARG A 239 1.27 26.27 18.62
N ILE A 240 0.93 25.18 17.95
CA ILE A 240 -0.31 25.03 17.18
C ILE A 240 -1.21 24.01 17.91
N LEU A 241 -2.46 24.40 18.16
CA LEU A 241 -3.50 23.50 18.66
C LEU A 241 -4.28 22.97 17.45
N LEU A 242 -4.12 21.68 17.16
CA LEU A 242 -4.94 20.96 16.19
C LEU A 242 -6.05 20.23 16.96
N ALA A 243 -7.27 20.74 16.84
CA ALA A 243 -8.46 20.02 17.26
C ALA A 243 -8.96 19.23 16.03
N THR A 244 -8.67 17.93 16.03
CA THR A 244 -9.24 16.96 15.07
C THR A 244 -10.45 16.28 15.68
#